data_AF-A0A1Q8ZI04-F1
#
_entry.id   AF-A0A1Q8ZI04-F1
#
_cell.length_a   1.000
_cell.length_b   1.000
_cell.length_c   1.000
_cell.angle_alpha   90.00
_cell.angle_beta   90.00
_cell.angle_gamma   90.00
#
_symmetry.space_group_name_H-M   'P 1'
#
loop_
_entity.id
_entity.type
_entity.pdbx_description
1 polymer ?
#
loop_
_entity_poly.entity_id
_entity_poly.type
_entity_poly.pdbx_seq_one_letter_code
_entity_poly.pdbx_strand_id
1 'polypeptide(L)'
;MSAYTRGRKRDQLRFVNINDILLYGWNTVDLAAATGISAADLKNQLGHLTAAEADAVANRLMVLGANSPKPARAIKVIPNAPTTAAGSVSTFIAYNKRAVAQAAQWKVGGAQKGVRLTAPVAGKRSQTAVAELSNGVLYAFPMNQSDFTLVGETLGLQAAAQISSVEAKKLATGMSSTRPGQAGLEDSEGLLSTFFSTAKRDDATAAGFSIISEERILYPAAAAPPGP
;
A
#
# COMPACT_ATOMS: atom_id res chain seq x y z
N MET A 1 -15.74 -2.87 23.18
CA MET A 1 -15.92 -1.88 22.08
C MET A 1 -16.55 -0.61 22.65
N SER A 2 -15.90 0.56 22.47
CA SER A 2 -16.34 1.84 23.07
C SER A 2 -17.68 2.32 22.50
N ALA A 3 -18.51 2.98 23.32
CA ALA A 3 -19.86 3.39 22.97
C ALA A 3 -19.95 4.19 21.66
N TYR A 4 -19.02 5.14 21.46
CA TYR A 4 -18.96 5.99 20.25
C TYR A 4 -18.59 5.24 18.94
N THR A 5 -18.22 3.95 19.02
CA THR A 5 -17.90 3.11 17.86
C THR A 5 -18.90 1.97 17.61
N ARG A 6 -19.93 1.82 18.47
CA ARG A 6 -20.99 0.84 18.28
C ARG A 6 -21.94 1.29 17.15
N GLY A 7 -22.35 0.37 16.28
CA GLY A 7 -23.33 0.64 15.20
C GLY A 7 -22.82 1.43 13.99
N ARG A 8 -21.58 1.95 14.00
CA ARG A 8 -21.00 2.59 12.81
C ARG A 8 -20.58 1.52 11.80
N LYS A 9 -21.01 1.64 10.55
CA LYS A 9 -20.51 0.85 9.43
C LYS A 9 -18.99 1.07 9.32
N ARG A 10 -18.21 0.12 9.83
CA ARG A 10 -16.79 -0.04 9.51
C ARG A 10 -16.80 -0.74 8.16
N ASP A 11 -16.08 -0.20 7.18
CA ASP A 11 -15.86 -0.73 5.80
C ASP A 11 -16.04 0.33 4.70
N GLN A 12 -15.90 1.62 5.03
CA GLN A 12 -15.75 2.65 4.01
C GLN A 12 -14.30 2.62 3.50
N LEU A 13 -14.09 2.08 2.30
CA LEU A 13 -12.80 2.12 1.63
C LEU A 13 -12.51 3.56 1.15
N ARG A 14 -11.43 4.13 1.64
CA ARG A 14 -10.97 5.49 1.32
C ARG A 14 -9.54 5.46 0.84
N PHE A 15 -9.16 6.43 0.02
CA PHE A 15 -7.82 6.59 -0.52
C PHE A 15 -7.25 7.99 -0.29
N VAL A 16 -5.92 8.10 -0.20
CA VAL A 16 -5.17 9.37 -0.25
C VAL A 16 -3.91 9.22 -1.08
N ASN A 17 -3.49 10.32 -1.71
CA ASN A 17 -2.22 10.36 -2.41
C ASN A 17 -1.04 10.31 -1.42
N ILE A 18 -0.17 9.33 -1.57
CA ILE A 18 1.13 9.27 -0.88
C ILE A 18 2.16 10.10 -1.63
N ASN A 19 2.11 10.11 -2.95
CA ASN A 19 2.95 10.91 -3.83
C ASN A 19 2.20 11.14 -5.17
N ASP A 20 2.94 11.48 -6.21
CA ASP A 20 2.47 11.67 -7.59
C ASP A 20 2.13 10.37 -8.34
N ILE A 21 2.33 9.20 -7.73
CA ILE A 21 2.13 7.89 -8.36
C ILE A 21 1.20 6.98 -7.52
N LEU A 22 1.39 6.90 -6.20
CA LEU A 22 0.72 5.96 -5.32
C LEU A 22 -0.49 6.55 -4.59
N LEU A 23 -1.59 5.78 -4.60
CA LEU A 23 -2.78 5.96 -3.79
C LEU A 23 -2.81 4.90 -2.68
N TYR A 24 -2.83 5.36 -1.43
CA TYR A 24 -2.97 4.47 -0.27
C TYR A 24 -4.41 4.35 0.15
N GLY A 25 -4.92 3.13 0.11
CA GLY A 25 -6.26 2.81 0.55
C GLY A 25 -6.32 2.10 1.90
N TRP A 26 -7.38 2.39 2.65
CA TRP A 26 -7.67 1.76 3.92
C TRP A 26 -9.18 1.75 4.19
N ASN A 27 -9.62 0.79 4.97
CA ASN A 27 -11.00 0.75 5.47
C ASN A 27 -11.11 1.63 6.72
N THR A 28 -12.16 2.45 6.77
CA THR A 28 -12.46 3.30 7.92
C THR A 28 -13.95 3.33 8.22
N VAL A 29 -14.30 3.97 9.33
CA VAL A 29 -15.69 4.32 9.63
C VAL A 29 -16.11 5.48 8.73
N ASP A 30 -17.41 5.74 8.60
CA ASP A 30 -17.84 6.98 7.98
C ASP A 30 -17.38 8.19 8.81
N LEU A 31 -16.35 8.86 8.32
CA LEU A 31 -15.76 10.05 8.94
C LEU A 31 -16.60 11.30 8.67
N ALA A 32 -17.42 11.32 7.61
CA ALA A 32 -18.32 12.43 7.30
C ALA A 32 -19.57 12.43 8.19
N ALA A 33 -19.85 11.30 8.85
CA ALA A 33 -20.86 11.22 9.91
C ALA A 33 -20.35 11.76 11.27
N ALA A 34 -19.09 12.19 11.37
CA ALA A 34 -18.58 12.82 12.58
C ALA A 34 -19.02 14.29 12.66
N THR A 35 -19.45 14.73 13.83
CA THR A 35 -19.88 16.11 14.08
C THR A 35 -18.81 17.11 13.65
N GLY A 36 -19.18 18.08 12.82
CA GLY A 36 -18.28 19.15 12.37
C GLY A 36 -17.25 18.73 11.29
N ILE A 37 -17.46 17.58 10.64
CA ILE A 37 -16.64 17.11 9.52
C ILE A 37 -17.56 16.66 8.40
N SER A 38 -17.54 17.37 7.28
CA SER A 38 -18.26 17.01 6.06
C SER A 38 -17.41 16.15 5.12
N ALA A 39 -18.06 15.49 4.15
CA ALA A 39 -17.33 14.83 3.06
C ALA A 39 -16.48 15.82 2.25
N ALA A 40 -16.93 17.07 2.11
CA ALA A 40 -16.17 18.13 1.44
C ALA A 40 -14.90 18.50 2.22
N ASP A 41 -14.94 18.52 3.56
CA ASP A 41 -13.76 18.76 4.39
C ASP A 41 -12.71 17.66 4.17
N LEU A 42 -13.13 16.39 4.20
CA LEU A 42 -12.24 15.25 3.96
C LEU A 42 -11.57 15.31 2.58
N LYS A 43 -12.34 15.65 1.54
CA LYS A 43 -11.80 15.76 0.18
C LYS A 43 -10.91 16.99 0.01
N ASN A 44 -11.39 18.17 0.38
CA ASN A 44 -10.71 19.43 0.07
C ASN A 44 -9.52 19.70 0.99
N GLN A 45 -9.65 19.37 2.28
CA GLN A 45 -8.62 19.65 3.30
C GLN A 45 -7.65 18.49 3.49
N LEU A 46 -8.08 17.23 3.36
CA LEU A 46 -7.24 16.06 3.60
C LEU A 46 -6.89 15.27 2.33
N GLY A 47 -7.58 15.51 1.21
CA GLY A 47 -7.34 14.80 -0.04
C GLY A 47 -7.87 13.38 -0.05
N HIS A 48 -8.93 13.10 0.72
CA HIS A 48 -9.59 11.80 0.70
C HIS A 48 -10.36 11.61 -0.61
N LEU A 49 -10.23 10.42 -1.17
CA LEU A 49 -10.99 9.94 -2.31
C LEU A 49 -11.83 8.73 -1.88
N THR A 50 -13.02 8.61 -2.45
CA THR A 50 -13.76 7.34 -2.49
C THR A 50 -13.04 6.34 -3.39
N ALA A 51 -13.45 5.07 -3.36
CA ALA A 51 -12.92 4.06 -4.28
C ALA A 51 -13.14 4.45 -5.75
N ALA A 52 -14.34 4.91 -6.12
CA ALA A 52 -14.64 5.35 -7.49
C ALA A 52 -13.82 6.57 -7.93
N GLU A 53 -13.61 7.54 -7.03
CA GLU A 53 -12.78 8.71 -7.34
C GLU A 53 -11.29 8.35 -7.47
N ALA A 54 -10.80 7.43 -6.65
CA ALA A 54 -9.44 6.93 -6.73
C ALA A 54 -9.20 6.18 -8.05
N ASP A 55 -10.20 5.41 -8.47
CA ASP A 55 -10.19 4.64 -9.71
C ASP A 55 -10.17 5.52 -10.96
N ALA A 56 -10.86 6.65 -10.90
CA ALA A 56 -10.88 7.63 -11.98
C ALA A 56 -9.55 8.42 -12.12
N VAL A 57 -8.60 8.30 -11.18
CA VAL A 57 -7.31 8.99 -11.29
C VAL A 57 -6.37 8.21 -12.19
N ALA A 58 -6.30 8.63 -13.46
CA ALA A 58 -5.40 8.02 -14.44
C ALA A 58 -3.93 8.01 -13.97
N ASN A 59 -3.21 6.95 -14.35
CA ASN A 59 -1.77 6.75 -14.09
C ASN A 59 -1.41 6.68 -12.60
N ARG A 60 -2.34 6.30 -11.73
CA ARG A 60 -2.08 6.05 -10.30
C ARG A 60 -2.13 4.58 -9.97
N LEU A 61 -1.26 4.17 -9.06
CA LEU A 61 -1.23 2.80 -8.55
C LEU A 61 -1.89 2.76 -7.17
N MET A 62 -2.88 1.89 -7.04
CA MET A 62 -3.65 1.74 -5.81
C MET A 62 -3.06 0.61 -4.95
N VAL A 63 -2.71 0.94 -3.71
CA VAL A 63 -2.17 0.00 -2.72
C VAL A 63 -3.04 0.00 -1.47
N LEU A 64 -3.47 -1.16 -0.98
CA LEU A 64 -4.24 -1.25 0.26
C LEU A 64 -3.43 -1.77 1.43
N GLY A 65 -3.59 -1.08 2.57
CA GLY A 65 -3.08 -1.55 3.85
C GLY A 65 -1.56 -1.72 3.88
N ALA A 66 -0.82 -1.04 2.99
CA ALA A 66 0.64 -1.08 2.98
C ALA A 66 1.21 -0.65 4.34
N ASN A 67 2.20 -1.38 4.85
CA ASN A 67 2.91 -0.94 6.05
C ASN A 67 3.83 0.24 5.71
N SER A 68 4.42 0.21 4.51
CA SER A 68 5.09 1.37 3.91
C SER A 68 4.91 1.34 2.39
N PRO A 69 4.77 2.49 1.71
CA PRO A 69 4.75 3.81 2.29
C PRO A 69 3.44 4.05 3.05
N LYS A 70 3.51 4.83 4.13
CA LYS A 70 2.35 5.15 4.98
C LYS A 70 2.15 6.66 5.02
N PRO A 71 0.93 7.15 4.69
CA PRO A 71 0.68 8.59 4.72
C PRO A 71 0.84 9.16 6.12
N ALA A 72 1.06 10.48 6.19
CA ALA A 72 0.98 11.20 7.45
C ALA A 72 -0.45 11.14 8.01
N ARG A 73 -0.60 11.45 9.30
CA ARG A 73 -1.92 11.48 9.96
C ARG A 73 -2.32 12.90 10.30
N ALA A 74 -3.59 13.21 10.15
CA ALA A 74 -4.21 14.44 10.60
C ALA A 74 -5.21 14.12 11.72
N ILE A 75 -5.25 14.98 12.73
CA ILE A 75 -6.15 14.88 13.87
C ILE A 75 -6.90 16.21 14.01
N LYS A 76 -8.23 16.16 14.04
CA LYS A 76 -9.07 17.30 14.40
C LYS A 76 -9.71 17.02 15.75
N VAL A 77 -9.48 17.91 16.70
CA VAL A 77 -10.20 17.92 17.98
C VAL A 77 -11.57 18.53 17.72
N ILE A 78 -12.63 17.94 18.25
CA ILE A 78 -13.99 18.47 18.14
C ILE A 78 -14.32 19.09 19.50
N PRO A 79 -14.27 20.44 19.63
CA PRO A 79 -14.62 21.10 20.87
C PRO A 79 -16.09 20.78 21.20
N ASN A 80 -16.37 20.47 22.47
CA ASN A 80 -17.72 20.20 22.97
C ASN A 80 -18.43 19.01 22.31
N ALA A 81 -17.68 18.00 21.83
CA ALA A 81 -18.30 16.76 21.38
C ALA A 81 -19.16 16.16 22.52
N PRO A 82 -20.43 15.76 22.24
CA PRO A 82 -21.26 15.12 23.25
C PRO A 82 -20.62 13.81 23.72
N THR A 83 -20.91 13.36 24.94
CA THR A 83 -20.34 12.13 25.54
C THR A 83 -20.59 10.86 24.72
N THR A 84 -21.58 10.91 23.83
CA THR A 84 -21.94 9.83 22.88
C THR A 84 -21.09 9.84 21.59
N ALA A 85 -20.32 10.90 21.34
CA ALA A 85 -19.48 11.07 20.15
C ALA A 85 -17.98 11.02 20.48
N ALA A 86 -17.15 10.83 19.45
CA ALA A 86 -15.70 10.88 19.61
C ALA A 86 -15.22 12.34 19.76
N GLY A 87 -14.44 12.65 20.79
CA GLY A 87 -13.86 13.99 21.02
C GLY A 87 -12.76 14.39 20.04
N SER A 88 -12.32 13.47 19.17
CA SER A 88 -11.41 13.79 18.07
C SER A 88 -11.61 12.81 16.92
N VAL A 89 -11.20 13.26 15.73
CA VAL A 89 -11.16 12.44 14.52
C VAL A 89 -9.73 12.39 14.01
N SER A 90 -9.22 11.17 13.85
CA SER A 90 -7.89 10.91 13.30
C SER A 90 -7.99 10.13 12.01
N THR A 91 -7.29 10.59 10.98
CA THR A 91 -7.27 9.93 9.68
C THR A 91 -5.97 10.24 8.92
N PHE A 92 -5.81 9.68 7.72
CA PHE A 92 -4.66 9.97 6.86
C PHE A 92 -4.84 11.26 6.08
N ILE A 93 -3.73 11.84 5.61
CA ILE A 93 -3.72 13.06 4.80
C ILE A 93 -2.86 12.85 3.55
N ALA A 94 -3.31 13.39 2.43
CA ALA A 94 -2.55 13.40 1.19
C ALA A 94 -1.28 14.27 1.30
N TYR A 95 -0.19 13.86 0.63
CA TYR A 95 1.12 14.52 0.75
C TYR A 95 1.08 16.02 0.42
N ASN A 96 0.25 16.41 -0.54
CA ASN A 96 0.09 17.79 -1.02
C ASN A 96 -0.95 18.62 -0.25
N LYS A 97 -1.57 18.06 0.80
CA LYS A 97 -2.66 18.73 1.55
C LYS A 97 -2.26 19.25 2.92
N ARG A 98 -0.99 19.11 3.31
CA ARG A 98 -0.50 19.48 4.65
C ARG A 98 -0.83 20.93 5.05
N ALA A 99 -0.50 21.89 4.19
CA ALA A 99 -0.74 23.31 4.49
C ALA A 99 -2.24 23.64 4.60
N VAL A 100 -3.07 23.08 3.71
CA VAL A 100 -4.52 23.27 3.71
C VAL A 100 -5.16 22.69 4.97
N ALA A 101 -4.72 21.49 5.39
CA ALA A 101 -5.20 20.86 6.61
C ALA A 101 -4.82 21.68 7.86
N GLN A 102 -3.59 22.19 7.94
CA GLN A 102 -3.16 23.05 9.04
C GLN A 102 -3.98 24.34 9.12
N ALA A 103 -4.25 24.99 7.98
CA ALA A 103 -5.13 26.17 7.92
C ALA A 103 -6.54 25.85 8.42
N ALA A 104 -7.07 24.67 8.06
CA ALA A 104 -8.34 24.13 8.54
C ALA A 104 -8.28 23.54 9.97
N GLN A 105 -7.25 23.88 10.75
CA GLN A 105 -7.08 23.51 12.17
C GLN A 105 -6.91 22.01 12.43
N TRP A 106 -6.44 21.25 11.44
CA TRP A 106 -6.00 19.88 11.67
C TRP A 106 -4.58 19.85 12.24
N LYS A 107 -4.41 19.15 13.35
CA LYS A 107 -3.08 18.79 13.85
C LYS A 107 -2.50 17.68 12.98
N VAL A 108 -1.59 18.04 12.10
CA VAL A 108 -0.87 17.09 11.24
C VAL A 108 0.35 16.56 12.01
N GLY A 109 0.41 15.24 12.20
CA GLY A 109 1.45 14.56 12.97
C GLY A 109 2.08 13.39 12.21
N GLY A 110 3.36 13.16 12.49
CA GLY A 110 4.16 12.10 11.88
C GLY A 110 4.65 12.45 10.47
N ALA A 111 5.92 12.13 10.18
CA ALA A 111 6.40 12.14 8.81
C ALA A 111 5.78 10.96 8.04
N GLN A 112 5.57 11.15 6.74
CA GLN A 112 5.29 10.05 5.83
C GLN A 112 6.41 9.01 5.94
N LYS A 113 6.04 7.74 6.11
CA LYS A 113 7.02 6.65 6.13
C LYS A 113 7.24 6.18 4.70
N GLY A 114 8.48 6.26 4.21
CA GLY A 114 8.87 5.66 2.92
C GLY A 114 9.22 4.18 3.08
N VAL A 115 9.39 3.49 1.96
CA VAL A 115 9.96 2.13 1.95
C VAL A 115 11.46 2.23 2.18
N ARG A 116 11.97 1.46 3.15
CA ARG A 116 13.40 1.36 3.40
C ARG A 116 13.94 0.13 2.67
N LEU A 117 14.85 0.35 1.74
CA LEU A 117 15.57 -0.71 1.07
C LEU A 117 16.86 -1.03 1.85
N THR A 118 17.17 -2.32 1.95
CA THR A 118 18.42 -2.81 2.56
C THR A 118 19.28 -3.41 1.45
N ALA A 119 20.40 -2.75 1.16
CA ALA A 119 21.41 -3.25 0.22
C ALA A 119 22.13 -4.49 0.76
N PRO A 120 22.70 -5.34 -0.12
CA PRO A 120 23.61 -6.39 0.30
C PRO A 120 24.84 -5.76 0.97
N VAL A 121 25.12 -6.18 2.20
CA VAL A 121 26.29 -5.76 2.96
C VAL A 121 26.99 -7.02 3.48
N ALA A 122 28.31 -7.07 3.32
CA ALA A 122 29.13 -8.17 3.83
C ALA A 122 28.86 -8.42 5.33
N GLY A 123 28.65 -9.68 5.70
CA GLY A 123 28.34 -10.08 7.08
C GLY A 123 26.87 -9.95 7.49
N LYS A 124 25.98 -9.40 6.65
CA LYS A 124 24.52 -9.48 6.86
C LYS A 124 23.93 -10.59 6.03
N ARG A 125 22.99 -11.34 6.61
CA ARG A 125 22.32 -12.47 5.92
C ARG A 125 21.14 -12.03 5.05
N SER A 126 20.54 -10.87 5.33
CA SER A 126 19.33 -10.42 4.64
C SER A 126 19.59 -9.17 3.78
N GLN A 127 18.84 -9.08 2.69
CA GLN A 127 18.71 -7.89 1.85
C GLN A 127 17.25 -7.68 1.45
N THR A 128 16.94 -6.55 0.81
CA THR A 128 15.61 -6.32 0.23
C THR A 128 15.57 -6.79 -1.21
N ALA A 129 14.64 -7.70 -1.48
CA ALA A 129 14.24 -8.09 -2.83
C ALA A 129 12.98 -7.30 -3.23
N VAL A 130 12.86 -7.00 -4.52
CA VAL A 130 11.73 -6.26 -5.07
C VAL A 130 11.12 -7.06 -6.22
N ALA A 131 9.83 -7.36 -6.11
CA ALA A 131 9.06 -8.00 -7.18
C ALA A 131 8.15 -6.97 -7.86
N GLU A 132 8.10 -6.97 -9.18
CA GLU A 132 7.18 -6.13 -9.95
C GLU A 132 5.85 -6.84 -10.15
N LEU A 133 4.77 -6.11 -9.87
CA LEU A 133 3.39 -6.55 -10.10
C LEU A 133 2.91 -6.11 -11.49
N SER A 134 1.89 -6.77 -12.05
CA SER A 134 1.37 -6.45 -13.39
C SER A 134 0.75 -5.05 -13.50
N ASN A 135 0.36 -4.43 -12.39
CA ASN A 135 -0.05 -3.02 -12.36
C ASN A 135 1.14 -2.04 -12.25
N GLY A 136 2.38 -2.51 -12.19
CA GLY A 136 3.59 -1.68 -12.08
C GLY A 136 3.94 -1.25 -10.66
N VAL A 137 3.27 -1.77 -9.62
CA VAL A 137 3.71 -1.60 -8.22
C VAL A 137 4.95 -2.44 -7.98
N LEU A 138 5.91 -1.89 -7.23
CA LEU A 138 7.12 -2.60 -6.83
C LEU A 138 6.99 -3.07 -5.38
N TYR A 139 6.85 -4.38 -5.16
CA TYR A 139 6.70 -4.96 -3.83
C TYR A 139 8.05 -5.30 -3.22
N ALA A 140 8.41 -4.59 -2.16
CA ALA A 140 9.65 -4.79 -1.43
C ALA A 140 9.45 -5.74 -0.23
N PHE A 141 10.30 -6.76 -0.11
CA PHE A 141 10.28 -7.72 0.99
C PHE A 141 11.70 -8.14 1.39
N PRO A 142 11.93 -8.52 2.66
CA PRO A 142 13.22 -9.05 3.09
C PRO A 142 13.41 -10.48 2.56
N MET A 143 14.62 -10.77 2.08
CA MET A 143 15.04 -12.10 1.62
C MET A 143 16.46 -12.38 2.09
N ASN A 144 16.87 -13.65 2.20
CA ASN A 144 18.27 -13.97 2.44
C ASN A 144 19.12 -13.65 1.20
N GLN A 145 20.37 -13.26 1.42
CA GLN A 145 21.30 -12.91 0.33
C GLN A 145 21.68 -14.13 -0.51
N SER A 146 21.88 -15.30 0.12
CA SER A 146 22.15 -16.57 -0.59
C SER A 146 21.00 -16.91 -1.53
N ASP A 147 19.78 -16.92 -1.00
CA ASP A 147 18.59 -17.32 -1.75
C ASP A 147 18.35 -16.35 -2.91
N PHE A 148 18.50 -15.05 -2.68
CA PHE A 148 18.38 -14.06 -3.76
C PHE A 148 19.45 -14.25 -4.85
N THR A 149 20.67 -14.60 -4.48
CA THR A 149 21.74 -14.87 -5.45
C THR A 149 21.42 -16.12 -6.28
N LEU A 150 20.79 -17.12 -5.66
CA LEU A 150 20.42 -18.37 -6.31
C LEU A 150 19.23 -18.22 -7.26
N VAL A 151 18.16 -17.54 -6.81
CA VAL A 151 16.86 -17.56 -7.51
C VAL A 151 16.37 -16.19 -7.98
N GLY A 152 17.04 -15.11 -7.59
CA GLY A 152 16.56 -13.74 -7.82
C GLY A 152 16.36 -13.42 -9.30
N GLU A 153 17.31 -13.76 -10.16
CA GLU A 153 17.20 -13.52 -11.60
C GLU A 153 16.05 -14.32 -12.24
N THR A 154 15.97 -15.62 -11.92
CA THR A 154 14.92 -16.53 -12.41
C THR A 154 13.52 -16.04 -12.04
N LEU A 155 13.35 -15.55 -10.82
CA LEU A 155 12.07 -15.03 -10.31
C LEU A 155 11.84 -13.55 -10.65
N GLY A 156 12.77 -12.90 -11.37
CA GLY A 156 12.69 -11.50 -11.77
C GLY A 156 12.77 -10.50 -10.62
N LEU A 157 13.44 -10.87 -9.53
CA LEU A 157 13.59 -10.03 -8.35
C LEU A 157 14.71 -9.02 -8.57
N GLN A 158 14.41 -7.76 -8.26
CA GLN A 158 15.37 -6.67 -8.30
C GLN A 158 16.00 -6.45 -6.92
N ALA A 159 17.29 -6.19 -6.90
CA ALA A 159 18.03 -5.80 -5.71
C ALA A 159 17.79 -4.32 -5.39
N ALA A 160 17.98 -3.93 -4.13
CA ALA A 160 17.87 -2.54 -3.69
C ALA A 160 18.67 -1.53 -4.53
N ALA A 161 19.84 -1.92 -5.03
CA ALA A 161 20.72 -1.07 -5.83
C ALA A 161 20.22 -0.84 -7.27
N GLN A 162 19.30 -1.68 -7.77
CA GLN A 162 18.73 -1.56 -9.10
C GLN A 162 17.53 -0.61 -9.17
N ILE A 163 17.03 -0.15 -8.01
CA ILE A 163 15.86 0.72 -7.93
C ILE A 163 16.28 2.19 -8.06
N SER A 164 15.83 2.83 -9.15
CA SER A 164 16.02 4.27 -9.36
C SER A 164 15.19 5.13 -8.40
N SER A 165 15.50 6.43 -8.32
CA SER A 165 14.73 7.39 -7.51
C SER A 165 13.27 7.53 -7.95
N VAL A 166 12.98 7.31 -9.24
CA VAL A 166 11.62 7.33 -9.80
C VAL A 166 10.87 6.06 -9.42
N GLU A 167 11.50 4.90 -9.56
CA GLU A 167 10.93 3.60 -9.16
C GLU A 167 10.72 3.50 -7.66
N ALA A 168 11.57 4.14 -6.86
CA ALA A 168 11.42 4.18 -5.41
C ALA A 168 10.07 4.78 -4.98
N LYS A 169 9.44 5.62 -5.82
CA LYS A 169 8.09 6.16 -5.57
C LYS A 169 6.98 5.13 -5.79
N LYS A 170 7.23 4.05 -6.54
CA LYS A 170 6.30 2.93 -6.80
C LYS A 170 6.40 1.82 -5.76
N LEU A 171 7.39 1.87 -4.88
CA LEU A 171 7.62 0.83 -3.88
C LEU A 171 6.49 0.77 -2.86
N ALA A 172 6.12 -0.45 -2.48
CA ALA A 172 5.25 -0.75 -1.35
C ALA A 172 5.69 -2.03 -0.64
N THR A 173 5.42 -2.15 0.66
CA THR A 173 5.74 -3.31 1.49
C THR A 173 4.62 -3.57 2.50
N GLY A 174 4.44 -4.85 2.86
CA GLY A 174 3.45 -5.26 3.85
C GLY A 174 2.00 -4.94 3.44
N MET A 175 1.73 -4.80 2.14
CA MET A 175 0.37 -4.66 1.59
C MET A 175 -0.49 -5.84 2.03
N SER A 176 -1.78 -5.65 2.31
CA SER A 176 -2.66 -6.72 2.80
C SER A 176 -3.32 -7.51 1.66
N SER A 177 -3.66 -6.86 0.55
CA SER A 177 -4.40 -7.46 -0.56
C SER A 177 -3.66 -7.43 -1.89
N THR A 178 -2.84 -6.40 -2.15
CA THR A 178 -2.05 -6.29 -3.37
C THR A 178 -0.70 -6.96 -3.14
N ARG A 179 -0.45 -8.16 -3.65
CA ARG A 179 0.80 -8.92 -3.41
C ARG A 179 1.21 -9.70 -4.67
N PRO A 180 2.52 -9.86 -4.91
CA PRO A 180 3.00 -10.78 -5.94
C PRO A 180 2.60 -12.22 -5.64
N GLY A 181 2.61 -13.05 -6.68
CA GLY A 181 2.48 -14.50 -6.51
C GLY A 181 3.66 -15.11 -5.76
N GLN A 182 3.47 -16.31 -5.23
CA GLN A 182 4.50 -17.07 -4.52
C GLN A 182 4.87 -18.34 -5.28
N ALA A 183 6.16 -18.62 -5.30
CA ALA A 183 6.75 -19.81 -5.90
C ALA A 183 7.56 -20.58 -4.84
N GLY A 184 7.56 -21.90 -4.96
CA GLY A 184 8.26 -22.83 -4.08
C GLY A 184 9.23 -23.72 -4.87
N LEU A 185 10.46 -23.86 -4.40
CA LEU A 185 11.43 -24.82 -4.93
C LEU A 185 11.87 -25.74 -3.80
N GLU A 186 11.69 -27.05 -3.99
CA GLU A 186 12.14 -28.05 -3.04
C GLU A 186 13.55 -28.49 -3.45
N ASP A 187 14.52 -28.27 -2.56
CA ASP A 187 15.90 -28.72 -2.72
C ASP A 187 16.27 -29.66 -1.55
N SER A 188 17.44 -30.29 -1.64
CA SER A 188 18.07 -31.13 -0.64
C SER A 188 18.17 -30.50 0.77
N GLU A 189 18.15 -29.16 0.86
CA GLU A 189 18.18 -28.40 2.12
C GLU A 189 16.77 -28.02 2.64
N GLY A 190 15.71 -28.29 1.88
CA GLY A 190 14.32 -28.01 2.24
C GLY A 190 13.55 -27.18 1.19
N LEU A 191 12.34 -26.75 1.56
CA LEU A 191 11.47 -25.94 0.69
C LEU A 191 11.82 -24.45 0.80
N LEU A 192 12.35 -23.87 -0.28
CA LEU A 192 12.44 -22.43 -0.46
C LEU A 192 11.10 -21.90 -0.97
N SER A 193 10.46 -20.99 -0.22
CA SER A 193 9.26 -20.28 -0.66
C SER A 193 9.50 -18.77 -0.70
N THR A 194 9.27 -18.15 -1.85
CA THR A 194 9.47 -16.71 -2.04
C THR A 194 8.50 -16.14 -3.08
N PHE A 195 8.50 -14.81 -3.23
CA PHE A 195 7.71 -14.13 -4.25
C PHE A 195 8.41 -14.14 -5.61
N PHE A 196 7.65 -13.96 -6.68
CA PHE A 196 8.16 -13.75 -8.03
C PHE A 196 7.53 -12.51 -8.67
N SER A 197 8.24 -11.88 -9.60
CA SER A 197 7.70 -10.81 -10.43
C SER A 197 6.71 -11.39 -11.44
N THR A 198 5.56 -10.75 -11.64
CA THR A 198 4.43 -11.36 -12.38
C THR A 198 4.79 -11.77 -13.81
N ALA A 199 5.65 -11.00 -14.47
CA ALA A 199 6.15 -11.32 -15.82
C ALA A 199 7.05 -12.57 -15.88
N LYS A 200 7.53 -13.09 -14.73
CA LYS A 200 8.45 -14.24 -14.61
C LYS A 200 7.78 -15.53 -14.15
N ARG A 201 6.45 -15.60 -14.17
CA ARG A 201 5.68 -16.79 -13.81
C ARG A 201 6.09 -18.03 -14.63
N ASP A 202 6.15 -17.87 -15.94
CA ASP A 202 6.43 -18.98 -16.86
C ASP A 202 7.90 -19.41 -16.77
N ASP A 203 8.82 -18.45 -16.64
CA ASP A 203 10.25 -18.69 -16.40
C ASP A 203 10.49 -19.45 -15.08
N ALA A 204 9.79 -19.07 -14.01
CA ALA A 204 9.85 -19.77 -12.72
C ALA A 204 9.39 -21.23 -12.84
N THR A 205 8.30 -21.47 -13.57
CA THR A 205 7.77 -22.82 -13.81
C THR A 205 8.76 -23.66 -14.64
N ALA A 206 9.34 -23.07 -15.69
CA ALA A 206 10.36 -23.73 -16.52
C ALA A 206 11.64 -24.07 -15.73
N ALA A 207 11.98 -23.25 -14.73
CA ALA A 207 13.08 -23.50 -13.80
C ALA A 207 12.76 -24.51 -12.68
N GLY A 208 11.57 -25.13 -12.70
CA GLY A 208 11.18 -26.18 -11.74
C GLY A 208 10.51 -25.68 -10.47
N PHE A 209 10.13 -24.40 -10.38
CA PHE A 209 9.36 -23.91 -9.25
C PHE A 209 7.90 -24.35 -9.33
N SER A 210 7.34 -24.76 -8.19
CA SER A 210 5.91 -24.92 -7.98
C SER A 210 5.25 -23.58 -7.67
N ILE A 211 4.19 -23.21 -8.40
CA ILE A 211 3.44 -21.99 -8.11
C ILE A 211 2.51 -22.25 -6.93
N ILE A 212 2.78 -21.60 -5.79
CA ILE A 212 2.01 -21.73 -4.54
C ILE A 212 0.79 -20.83 -4.57
N SER A 213 0.94 -19.61 -5.09
CA SER A 213 -0.16 -18.66 -5.23
C SER A 213 0.06 -17.71 -6.39
N GLU A 214 -1.05 -17.29 -7.00
CA GLU A 214 -1.05 -16.29 -8.05
C GLU A 214 -0.99 -14.87 -7.49
N GLU A 215 -0.62 -13.93 -8.35
CA GLU A 215 -0.67 -12.51 -8.04
C GLU A 215 -2.08 -12.08 -7.63
N ARG A 216 -2.15 -11.18 -6.64
CA ARG A 216 -3.38 -10.51 -6.26
C ARG A 216 -3.20 -9.01 -6.44
N ILE A 217 -3.99 -8.39 -7.32
CA ILE A 217 -4.06 -6.94 -7.50
C ILE A 217 -5.50 -6.48 -7.28
N LEU A 218 -5.64 -5.28 -6.73
CA LEU A 218 -6.88 -4.53 -6.87
C LEU A 218 -6.84 -3.79 -8.18
N TYR A 219 -7.52 -4.36 -9.16
CA TYR A 219 -7.82 -3.63 -10.37
C TYR A 219 -8.87 -2.56 -10.03
N PRO A 220 -8.87 -1.43 -10.76
CA PRO A 220 -10.12 -0.82 -11.17
C PRO A 220 -11.14 -1.89 -11.50
N ALA A 221 -12.41 -1.70 -11.16
CA ALA A 221 -13.42 -2.51 -11.81
C ALA A 221 -13.27 -2.21 -13.31
N ALA A 222 -12.62 -3.12 -14.06
CA ALA A 222 -12.46 -2.96 -15.49
C ALA A 222 -13.85 -2.70 -16.04
N ALA A 223 -14.02 -1.57 -16.73
CA ALA A 223 -15.27 -1.26 -17.41
C ALA A 223 -15.65 -2.52 -18.18
N ALA A 224 -16.81 -3.09 -17.84
CA ALA A 224 -17.29 -4.30 -18.50
C ALA A 224 -17.17 -4.07 -20.01
N PRO A 225 -16.59 -5.03 -20.77
CA PRO A 225 -16.54 -4.87 -22.21
C PRO A 225 -17.97 -4.58 -22.71
N PRO A 226 -18.14 -3.68 -23.70
CA PRO A 226 -19.46 -3.47 -24.29
C PRO A 226 -19.98 -4.85 -24.70
N GLY A 227 -21.11 -5.24 -24.12
CA GLY A 227 -21.75 -6.51 -24.45
C GLY A 227 -22.07 -6.56 -25.94
N PRO A 228 -22.15 -7.78 -26.52
CA PRO A 228 -22.41 -7.97 -27.95
C PRO A 228 -23.70 -7.30 -28.41
#